data_AF-A0A7D4ARC1-F1
#
_entry.id   AF-A0A7D4ARC1-F1
#
_cell.length_a   1.000
_cell.length_b   1.000
_cell.length_c   1.000
_cell.angle_alpha   90.00
_cell.angle_beta   90.00
_cell.angle_gamma   90.00
#
_symmetry.space_group_name_H-M   'P 1'
#
loop_
_entity.id
_entity.type
_entity.pdbx_description
1 polymer ?
#
loop_
_entity_poly.entity_id
_entity_poly.type
_entity_poly.pdbx_seq_one_letter_code
_entity_poly.pdbx_strand_id
1 'polypeptide(L)' 'MDWLRLLFSSCEFYAFGIPYLVYGAWAYRALGQKQYSSIWSIFWAGISFLFILLLGFFVIAMAATIFIMFNHAEKL' A
#
# COMPACT_ATOMS: atom_id res chain seq x y z
N MET A 1 19.36 -11.25 -9.92
CA MET A 1 17.99 -11.28 -10.47
C MET A 1 16.97 -11.89 -9.50
N ASP A 2 17.15 -13.09 -8.94
CA ASP A 2 16.15 -13.70 -8.03
C ASP A 2 15.91 -12.93 -6.72
N TRP A 3 16.99 -12.38 -6.14
CA TRP A 3 16.95 -11.58 -4.91
C TRP A 3 16.21 -10.24 -5.10
N LEU A 4 16.35 -9.60 -6.27
CA LEU A 4 15.57 -8.41 -6.63
C LEU A 4 14.08 -8.73 -6.79
N ARG A 5 13.75 -9.86 -7.44
CA ARG A 5 12.36 -10.30 -7.58
C ARG A 5 11.69 -10.57 -6.22
N LEU A 6 12.45 -11.16 -5.29
CA LEU A 6 12.02 -11.41 -3.90
C LEU A 6 11.83 -10.09 -3.13
N LEU A 7 12.70 -9.10 -3.36
CA LEU A 7 12.61 -7.76 -2.77
C LEU A 7 11.32 -7.05 -3.23
N PHE A 8 10.97 -7.15 -4.51
CA PHE A 8 9.72 -6.58 -5.04
C PHE A 8 8.48 -7.25 -4.50
N SER A 9 8.44 -8.58 -4.51
CA SER A 9 7.31 -9.32 -3.94
C SER A 9 7.12 -8.99 -2.46
N SER A 10 8.21 -8.81 -1.72
CA SER A 10 8.17 -8.32 -0.35
C SER A 10 7.63 -6.88 -0.28
N CYS A 11 8.13 -5.99 -1.14
CA CYS A 11 7.71 -4.58 -1.18
C CYS A 11 6.22 -4.44 -1.48
N GLU A 12 5.68 -5.20 -2.44
CA GLU A 12 4.25 -5.25 -2.76
C GLU A 12 3.42 -5.75 -1.55
N PHE A 13 3.88 -6.80 -0.88
CA PHE A 13 3.21 -7.32 0.31
C PHE A 13 3.20 -6.32 1.48
N TYR A 14 4.30 -5.60 1.71
CA TYR A 14 4.41 -4.58 2.76
C TYR A 14 3.70 -3.27 2.41
N ALA A 15 3.66 -2.88 1.13
CA ALA A 15 3.05 -1.63 0.68
C ALA A 15 1.52 -1.74 0.51
N PHE A 16 1.02 -2.93 0.16
CA PHE A 16 -0.42 -3.16 -0.04
C PHE A 16 -0.98 -4.16 0.95
N GLY A 17 -0.40 -5.36 1.06
CA GLY A 17 -0.94 -6.44 1.87
C GLY A 17 -1.19 -6.04 3.32
N ILE A 18 -0.16 -5.58 4.03
CA ILE A 18 -0.28 -5.22 5.45
C ILE A 18 -1.18 -3.99 5.66
N PRO A 19 -1.00 -2.86 4.95
CA PRO A 19 -1.84 -1.68 5.15
C PRO A 19 -3.31 -1.95 4.84
N TYR A 20 -3.63 -2.72 3.80
CA TYR A 20 -5.00 -3.10 3.49
C TYR A 20 -5.62 -3.99 4.56
N LEU A 21 -4.86 -4.95 5.07
CA LEU A 21 -5.35 -5.90 6.06
C LEU A 21 -5.58 -5.21 7.42
N VAL A 22 -4.67 -4.33 7.82
CA VAL A 22 -4.81 -3.49 9.02
C VAL A 22 -5.99 -2.52 8.88
N TYR A 23 -6.08 -1.82 7.75
CA TYR A 23 -7.16 -0.87 7.48
C TYR A 23 -8.52 -1.57 7.39
N GLY A 24 -8.59 -2.73 6.74
CA GLY A 24 -9.80 -3.56 6.64
C GLY A 24 -10.25 -4.09 8.00
N ALA A 25 -9.33 -4.57 8.84
CA ALA A 25 -9.63 -5.01 10.20
C ALA A 25 -10.12 -3.84 11.08
N TRP A 26 -9.50 -2.67 10.95
CA TRP A 26 -9.94 -1.46 11.63
C TRP A 26 -11.34 -1.02 11.17
N ALA A 27 -11.59 -0.94 9.86
CA ALA A 27 -12.87 -0.56 9.30
C ALA A 27 -13.99 -1.54 9.69
N TYR A 28 -13.72 -2.85 9.65
CA TYR A 28 -14.64 -3.90 10.09
C TYR A 28 -15.03 -3.72 11.57
N ARG A 29 -14.04 -3.46 12.44
CA ARG A 29 -14.28 -3.21 13.86
C ARG A 29 -15.06 -1.91 14.11
N ALA A 30 -14.73 -0.84 13.37
CA ALA A 30 -15.40 0.46 13.48
C ALA A 30 -16.87 0.39 13.00
N LEU A 31 -17.16 -0.41 11.97
CA LEU A 31 -18.52 -0.72 11.52
C LEU A 31 -19.31 -1.50 12.58
N GLY A 32 -18.70 -2.54 13.17
CA GLY A 32 -19.33 -3.36 14.22
C GLY A 32 -19.64 -2.58 15.51
N GLN A 33 -18.86 -1.55 15.82
CA GLN A 33 -19.07 -0.69 16.99
C GLN A 33 -20.00 0.52 16.73
N LYS A 34 -20.59 0.64 15.53
CA LYS A 34 -21.35 1.83 15.09
C LYS A 34 -20.58 3.15 15.29
N GLN A 35 -19.24 3.10 15.23
CA GLN A 35 -18.39 4.29 15.47
C GLN A 35 -18.54 5.35 14.37
N TYR A 36 -19.03 4.96 13.19
CA TYR A 36 -19.42 5.89 12.12
C TYR A 36 -20.77 6.54 12.43
N SER A 37 -20.83 7.34 13.50
CA SER A 37 -22.03 8.07 13.90
C SER A 37 -22.35 9.26 12.98
N SER A 38 -21.43 9.63 12.08
CA SER A 38 -21.55 10.79 11.20
C SER A 38 -21.00 10.48 9.82
N ILE A 39 -21.69 11.00 8.80
CA ILE A 39 -21.26 10.95 7.38
C ILE A 39 -19.83 11.50 7.23
N TRP A 40 -19.46 12.49 8.04
CA TRP A 40 -18.10 13.04 8.07
C TRP A 40 -17.04 12.00 8.45
N SER A 41 -17.33 11.11 9.39
CA SER A 41 -16.38 10.06 9.80
C SER A 41 -16.17 9.03 8.69
N ILE A 42 -17.22 8.70 7.94
CA ILE A 42 -17.15 7.81 6.77
C ILE A 42 -16.34 8.48 5.65
N PHE A 43 -16.57 9.77 5.42
CA PHE A 43 -15.86 10.55 4.41
C PHE A 43 -14.35 10.60 4.68
N TRP A 44 -13.94 10.92 5.92
CA TRP A 44 -12.52 10.95 6.30
C TRP A 44 -11.87 9.57 6.24
N ALA A 45 -12.58 8.49 6.61
CA ALA A 45 -12.09 7.14 6.41
C ALA A 45 -11.85 6.84 4.92
N GLY A 46 -12.80 7.20 4.04
CA GLY A 46 -12.62 7.07 2.59
C GLY A 46 -11.39 7.81 2.06
N ILE A 47 -11.13 9.04 2.52
CA ILE A 47 -9.92 9.80 2.17
C ILE A 47 -8.65 9.10 2.65
N SER A 48 -8.63 8.64 3.92
CA SER A 48 -7.47 7.92 4.47
C SER A 48 -7.17 6.65 3.69
N PHE A 49 -8.19 5.91 3.26
CA PHE A 49 -8.03 4.74 2.40
C PHE A 49 -7.40 5.10 1.04
N LEU A 50 -7.93 6.14 0.38
CA LEU A 50 -7.39 6.63 -0.90
C LEU A 50 -5.93 7.05 -0.78
N PHE A 51 -5.58 7.70 0.33
CA PHE A 51 -4.21 8.11 0.62
C PHE A 51 -3.27 6.91 0.80
N ILE A 52 -3.69 5.88 1.54
CA ILE A 52 -2.93 4.64 1.72
C ILE A 52 -2.72 3.93 0.38
N LEU A 53 -3.76 3.86 -0.47
CA LEU A 53 -3.67 3.28 -1.80
C LEU A 53 -2.67 4.04 -2.69
N LEU A 54 -2.75 5.37 -2.73
CA LEU A 54 -1.82 6.22 -3.49
C LEU A 54 -0.37 6.05 -3.01
N LEU A 55 -0.15 5.99 -1.69
CA LEU A 55 1.16 5.76 -1.10
C LEU A 55 1.72 4.40 -1.52
N GLY A 56 0.90 3.34 -1.51
CA GLY A 56 1.30 2.02 -1.98
C GLY A 56 1.75 2.04 -3.44
N PHE A 57 0.97 2.68 -4.33
CA PHE A 57 1.33 2.80 -5.75
C PHE A 57 2.63 3.56 -5.96
N PHE A 58 2.85 4.62 -5.18
CA PHE A 58 4.09 5.38 -5.21
C PHE A 58 5.30 4.52 -4.82
N VAL A 59 5.19 3.70 -3.77
CA VAL A 59 6.26 2.80 -3.33
C VAL A 59 6.59 1.74 -4.39
N ILE A 60 5.59 1.12 -5.03
CA ILE A 60 5.82 0.18 -6.15
C ILE A 60 6.51 0.88 -7.32
N ALA A 61 6.02 2.07 -7.72
CA ALA A 61 6.60 2.81 -8.82
C ALA A 61 8.07 3.14 -8.56
N MET A 62 8.40 3.58 -7.34
CA MET A 62 9.77 3.86 -6.93
C MET A 62 10.65 2.60 -6.97
N ALA A 63 10.15 1.48 -6.45
CA ALA A 63 10.86 0.20 -6.55
C ALA A 63 11.13 -0.16 -8.02
N ALA A 64 10.11 -0.09 -8.89
CA ALA A 64 10.20 -0.39 -10.32
C ALA A 64 11.27 0.47 -11.02
N THR A 65 11.30 1.77 -10.75
CA THR A 65 12.33 2.67 -11.29
C THR A 65 13.74 2.25 -10.86
N ILE A 66 13.92 1.90 -9.58
CA ILE A 66 15.22 1.43 -9.06
C ILE A 66 15.65 0.15 -9.79
N PHE A 67 14.75 -0.80 -10.00
CA PHE A 67 15.07 -2.03 -10.76
C PHE A 67 15.49 -1.75 -12.20
N ILE A 68 14.78 -0.85 -12.88
CA ILE A 68 15.12 -0.45 -14.25
C ILE A 68 16.51 0.18 -14.28
N MET A 69 16.83 1.06 -13.32
CA MET A 69 18.16 1.67 -13.20
C MET A 69 19.26 0.63 -12.97
N PHE A 70 19.08 -0.31 -12.04
CA PHE A 70 20.06 -1.37 -11.79
C PHE A 70 20.24 -2.30 -13.00
N ASN A 71 19.15 -2.71 -13.65
CA ASN A 71 19.20 -3.56 -14.84
C ASN A 71 19.83 -2.85 -16.04
N HIS A 72 19.72 -1.51 -16.11
CA HIS A 72 20.40 -0.73 -17.14
C HIS A 72 21.89 -0.53 -16.82
N ALA A 73 22.23 -0.33 -15.54
CA ALA A 73 23.61 -0.22 -15.07
C ALA A 73 24.41 -1.53 -15.22
N GLU A 74 23.79 -2.70 -15.04
CA GLU A 74 24.43 -4.01 -15.28
C GLU A 74 24.68 -4.29 -16.78
N LYS A 75 24.01 -3.58 -17.69
CA LYS A 75 24.17 -3.73 -19.15
C LYS A 75 25.24 -2.82 -19.76
N LEU A 76 25.75 -1.87 -18.98
CA LEU A 76 26.85 -0.96 -19.33
C LEU A 76 28.19 -1.52 -18.83
#